data_AF-W0I3P3-F1
#
_entry.id   AF-W0I3P3-F1
#
_cell.length_a   1.000
_cell.length_b   1.000
_cell.length_c   1.000
_cell.angle_alpha   90.00
_cell.angle_beta   90.00
_cell.angle_gamma   90.00
#
_symmetry.space_group_name_H-M   'P 1'
#
loop_
_entity.id
_entity.type
_entity.pdbx_description
1 polymer ?
#
loop_
_entity_poly.entity_id
_entity_poly.type
_entity_poly.pdbx_seq_one_letter_code
_entity_poly.pdbx_strand_id
1 'polypeptide(L)'
;MTADYIRKLIYKIACDTTGEAVEMINASGRLTIPARDAIEFMVRLEALLDCSLGWTRYQPLTISVDELTDIVHRAYHARASAGKAFFSYHP
;
A
#
# COMPACT_ATOMS: atom_id res chain seq x y z
N MET A 1 10.14 -9.25 1.63
CA MET A 1 9.84 -8.19 0.65
C MET A 1 10.66 -6.96 1.01
N THR A 2 11.30 -6.29 0.04
CA THR A 2 12.16 -5.12 0.32
C THR A 2 11.37 -3.82 0.24
N ALA A 3 11.83 -2.77 0.92
CA ALA A 3 11.23 -1.44 0.85
C ALA A 3 11.19 -0.89 -0.59
N ASP A 4 12.25 -1.12 -1.37
CA ASP A 4 12.32 -0.68 -2.77
C ASP A 4 11.29 -1.38 -3.66
N TYR A 5 11.01 -2.65 -3.41
CA TYR A 5 9.96 -3.37 -4.14
C TYR A 5 8.57 -2.81 -3.80
N ILE A 6 8.33 -2.50 -2.52
CA ILE A 6 7.08 -1.87 -2.06
C ILE A 6 6.89 -0.49 -2.69
N ARG A 7 7.94 0.34 -2.73
CA ARG A 7 7.90 1.65 -3.42
C ARG A 7 7.52 1.50 -4.89
N LYS A 8 8.13 0.56 -5.60
CA LYS A 8 7.80 0.28 -7.02
C LYS A 8 6.34 -0.15 -7.19
N LEU A 9 5.80 -0.97 -6.29
CA LEU A 9 4.39 -1.35 -6.30
C LEU A 9 3.46 -0.18 -6.04
N ILE A 10 3.76 0.64 -5.03
CA ILE A 10 3.00 1.86 -4.70
C ILE A 10 2.90 2.74 -5.95
N TYR A 11 4.03 3.00 -6.63
CA TYR A 11 4.04 3.80 -7.85
C TYR A 11 3.21 3.17 -8.96
N LYS A 12 3.46 1.90 -9.27
CA LYS A 12 2.73 1.21 -10.33
C LYS A 12 1.21 1.24 -10.11
N ILE A 13 0.75 0.91 -8.91
CA ILE A 13 -0.68 0.85 -8.60
C ILE A 13 -1.29 2.25 -8.60
N ALA A 14 -0.58 3.25 -8.10
CA ALA A 14 -1.02 4.63 -8.18
C ALA A 14 -1.27 5.04 -9.64
N CYS A 15 -0.29 4.83 -10.54
CA CYS A 15 -0.43 5.12 -11.97
C CYS A 15 -1.58 4.33 -12.61
N ASP A 16 -1.68 3.03 -12.33
CA ASP A 16 -2.70 2.14 -12.88
C ASP A 16 -4.12 2.48 -12.40
N THR A 17 -4.24 3.23 -11.29
CA THR A 17 -5.53 3.62 -10.69
C THR A 17 -5.98 5.00 -11.15
N THR A 18 -5.06 5.98 -11.15
CA THR A 18 -5.39 7.37 -11.50
C THR A 18 -5.27 7.67 -12.99
N GLY A 19 -4.53 6.83 -13.74
CA GLY A 19 -4.15 7.11 -15.12
C GLY A 19 -3.05 8.18 -15.26
N GLU A 20 -2.49 8.66 -14.15
CA GLU A 20 -1.43 9.68 -14.13
C GLU A 20 -0.07 9.04 -13.85
N ALA A 21 0.89 9.28 -14.73
CA ALA A 21 2.12 8.46 -14.78
C ALA A 21 3.11 8.74 -13.63
N VAL A 22 3.27 9.99 -13.16
CA VAL A 22 4.34 10.36 -12.19
C VAL A 22 4.03 11.65 -11.41
N GLU A 23 3.15 12.53 -11.91
CA GLU A 23 2.93 13.87 -11.35
C GLU A 23 2.22 13.89 -9.99
N MET A 24 1.70 12.74 -9.56
CA MET A 24 1.09 12.58 -8.23
C MET A 24 2.10 12.57 -7.08
N ILE A 25 3.39 12.42 -7.38
CA ILE A 25 4.47 12.60 -6.40
C ILE A 25 4.91 14.04 -6.52
N ASN A 26 4.54 14.84 -5.52
CA ASN A 26 5.00 16.23 -5.50
C ASN A 26 6.51 16.30 -5.18
N ALA A 27 7.10 17.49 -5.32
CA ALA A 27 8.51 17.73 -5.01
C ALA A 27 8.92 17.36 -3.57
N SER A 28 7.96 17.16 -2.65
CA SER A 28 8.20 16.72 -1.28
C SER A 28 8.17 15.18 -1.09
N GLY A 29 8.08 14.40 -2.18
CA GLY A 29 8.02 12.94 -2.12
C GLY A 29 6.70 12.40 -1.57
N ARG A 30 5.62 13.19 -1.64
CA ARG A 30 4.28 12.79 -1.18
C ARG A 30 3.42 12.35 -2.34
N LEU A 31 2.79 11.19 -2.17
CA LEU A 31 1.76 10.66 -3.04
C LEU A 31 0.44 11.36 -2.72
N THR A 32 -0.17 11.97 -3.73
CA THR A 32 -1.50 12.59 -3.62
C THR A 32 -2.45 11.88 -4.57
N ILE A 33 -3.44 11.18 -4.01
CA ILE A 33 -4.49 10.47 -4.76
C ILE A 33 -5.85 11.09 -4.40
N PRO A 34 -6.67 11.48 -5.39
CA PRO A 34 -8.00 12.02 -5.13
C PRO A 34 -8.91 10.96 -4.47
N ALA A 35 -9.92 11.41 -3.72
CA ALA A 35 -10.80 10.52 -2.96
C ALA A 35 -11.46 9.42 -3.81
N ARG A 36 -11.80 9.76 -5.07
CA ARG A 36 -12.39 8.84 -6.06
C ARG A 36 -11.55 7.59 -6.26
N ASP A 37 -10.23 7.77 -6.32
CA ASP A 37 -9.29 6.73 -6.71
C ASP A 37 -8.58 6.12 -5.49
N ALA A 38 -8.62 6.81 -4.34
CA ALA A 38 -7.91 6.39 -3.13
C ALA A 38 -8.37 5.02 -2.60
N ILE A 39 -9.68 4.73 -2.66
CA ILE A 39 -10.19 3.42 -2.24
C ILE A 39 -9.70 2.32 -3.17
N GLU A 40 -9.78 2.52 -4.49
CA GLU A 40 -9.34 1.52 -5.46
C GLU A 40 -7.84 1.27 -5.37
N PHE A 41 -7.03 2.33 -5.21
CA PHE A 41 -5.60 2.23 -4.96
C PHE A 41 -5.29 1.35 -3.75
N MET A 42 -5.96 1.62 -2.62
CA MET A 42 -5.73 0.86 -1.38
C MET A 42 -6.18 -0.60 -1.51
N VAL A 43 -7.35 -0.85 -2.11
CA VAL A 43 -7.86 -2.22 -2.34
C VAL A 43 -6.93 -3.03 -3.23
N ARG A 44 -6.40 -2.44 -4.31
CA ARG A 44 -5.44 -3.11 -5.20
C ARG A 44 -4.13 -3.42 -4.48
N LEU A 45 -3.64 -2.51 -3.65
CA LEU A 45 -2.43 -2.69 -2.86
C LEU A 45 -2.61 -3.78 -1.78
N GLU A 46 -3.74 -3.77 -1.06
CA GLU A 46 -4.13 -4.81 -0.11
C GLU A 46 -4.26 -6.18 -0.79
N ALA A 47 -4.91 -6.26 -1.95
CA ALA A 47 -5.09 -7.51 -2.68
C ALA A 47 -3.76 -8.11 -3.20
N LEU A 48 -2.86 -7.28 -3.72
CA LEU A 48 -1.55 -7.74 -4.22
C LEU A 48 -0.62 -8.25 -3.12
N LEU A 49 -0.76 -7.68 -1.92
CA LEU A 49 0.08 -8.02 -0.77
C LEU A 49 -0.60 -9.00 0.19
N ASP A 50 -1.89 -9.24 -0.04
CA ASP A 50 -2.80 -10.02 0.79
C ASP A 50 -2.58 -9.68 2.28
N CYS A 51 -2.79 -8.40 2.56
CA CYS A 51 -2.72 -7.77 3.88
C CYS A 51 -3.82 -6.71 4.01
N SER A 52 -4.09 -6.24 5.24
CA SER A 52 -5.00 -5.12 5.47
C SER A 52 -4.22 -3.90 5.96
N LEU A 53 -4.48 -2.76 5.31
CA LEU A 53 -3.95 -1.43 5.61
C LEU A 53 -4.97 -0.57 6.38
N GLY A 54 -6.21 -1.05 6.53
CA GLY A 54 -7.23 -0.43 7.38
C GLY A 54 -7.84 0.86 6.82
N TRP A 55 -7.73 1.07 5.50
CA TRP A 55 -8.21 2.29 4.85
C TRP A 55 -9.66 2.13 4.39
N THR A 56 -10.59 2.71 5.14
CA THR A 56 -12.04 2.54 4.90
C THR A 56 -12.77 3.84 4.57
N ARG A 57 -12.07 4.97 4.53
CA ARG A 57 -12.67 6.30 4.37
C ARG A 57 -12.54 6.79 2.93
N TYR A 58 -13.65 7.28 2.38
CA TYR A 58 -13.67 8.02 1.11
C TYR A 58 -13.12 9.43 1.35
N GLN A 59 -11.80 9.57 1.26
CA GLN A 59 -11.09 10.85 1.43
C GLN A 59 -9.84 10.85 0.55
N PRO A 60 -9.32 12.03 0.15
CA PRO A 60 -8.05 12.12 -0.54
C PRO A 60 -6.94 11.47 0.30
N LEU A 61 -6.05 10.73 -0.36
CA LEU A 61 -4.86 10.17 0.26
C LEU A 61 -3.69 11.10 -0.04
N THR A 62 -3.15 11.74 1.00
CA THR A 62 -1.93 12.55 0.90
C THR A 62 -0.92 12.06 1.92
N ILE A 63 0.02 11.23 1.49
CA ILE A 63 0.97 10.54 2.38
C ILE A 63 2.38 10.58 1.79
N SER A 64 3.42 10.60 2.63
CA SER A 64 4.77 10.41 2.10
C SER A 64 4.94 8.98 1.58
N VAL A 65 5.68 8.81 0.49
CA VAL A 65 5.91 7.47 -0.07
C VAL A 65 6.67 6.59 0.93
N ASP A 66 7.59 7.18 1.71
CA ASP A 66 8.33 6.47 2.74
C ASP A 66 7.43 5.98 3.87
N GLU A 67 6.53 6.83 4.38
CA GLU A 67 5.57 6.45 5.42
C GLU A 67 4.62 5.35 4.92
N LEU A 68 4.10 5.47 3.69
CA LEU A 68 3.25 4.42 3.12
C LEU A 68 4.03 3.12 2.94
N THR A 69 5.28 3.19 2.49
CA THR A 69 6.17 2.03 2.36
C THR A 69 6.35 1.33 3.70
N ASP A 70 6.58 2.08 4.76
CA ASP A 70 6.73 1.54 6.12
C ASP A 70 5.45 0.90 6.65
N ILE A 71 4.29 1.52 6.42
CA ILE A 71 2.98 0.96 6.80
C ILE A 71 2.77 -0.38 6.09
N VAL A 72 2.98 -0.41 4.78
CA VAL A 72 2.81 -1.61 3.96
C VAL A 72 3.79 -2.71 4.37
N HIS A 73 5.05 -2.35 4.62
CA HIS A 73 6.07 -3.29 5.07
C HIS A 73 5.68 -3.93 6.40
N ARG A 74 5.23 -3.12 7.38
CA ARG A 74 4.73 -3.63 8.67
C ARG A 74 3.51 -4.55 8.51
N ALA A 75 2.53 -4.14 7.71
CA ALA A 75 1.31 -4.93 7.49
C ALA A 75 1.62 -6.29 6.84
N TYR A 76 2.50 -6.31 5.84
CA TYR A 76 2.95 -7.54 5.19
C TYR A 76 3.64 -8.50 6.17
N HIS A 77 4.54 -8.01 7.02
CA HIS A 77 5.24 -8.83 8.00
C HIS A 77 4.33 -9.32 9.14
N ALA A 78 3.38 -8.49 9.60
CA ALA A 78 2.39 -8.90 10.59
C ALA A 78 1.50 -10.04 10.08
N ARG A 79 1.14 -10.02 8.79
CA ARG A 79 0.44 -11.14 8.15
C ARG A 79 1.31 -12.39 8.04
N ALA A 80 2.60 -12.23 7.67
CA ALA A 80 3.52 -13.37 7.59
C ALA A 80 3.75 -14.06 8.96
N SER A 81 3.78 -13.30 10.05
CA SER A 81 3.88 -13.85 11.41
C SER A 81 2.57 -14.51 11.85
N ALA A 82 1.41 -13.93 11.54
CA ALA A 82 0.11 -14.55 11.80
C ALA A 82 -0.09 -15.86 11.02
N GLY A 83 0.34 -15.92 9.75
CA GLY A 83 0.33 -17.13 8.95
C GLY A 83 1.26 -18.22 9.51
N LYS A 84 2.45 -17.86 9.99
CA LYS A 84 3.37 -18.79 10.66
C LYS A 84 2.79 -19.39 11.94
N ALA A 85 2.10 -18.58 12.75
CA ALA A 85 1.44 -19.06 13.97
C ALA A 85 0.33 -20.08 13.67
N PHE A 86 -0.37 -19.93 12.54
CA PHE A 86 -1.41 -20.85 12.10
C PHE A 86 -0.86 -22.21 11.64
N PHE A 87 0.28 -22.23 10.93
CA PHE A 87 0.92 -23.48 10.49
C PHE A 87 1.80 -24.17 11.56
N SER A 88 2.11 -23.51 12.69
CA SER A 88 2.84 -24.13 13.81
C SER A 88 1.93 -24.88 14.80
N TYR A 89 0.61 -24.89 14.59
CA TYR A 89 -0.35 -25.65 15.38
C TYR A 89 -0.89 -26.83 14.55
N HIS A 90 -0.13 -27.90 14.42
CA HIS A 90 -0.68 -29.23 14.13
C HIS A 90 -0.10 -30.26 15.12
N PRO A 91 -0.96 -31.02 15.84
CA PRO A 91 -0.55 -32.12 16.71
C PRO A 91 -0.02 -33.34 15.94
#